data_AF-A0A1B3LX19-F1
#
_entry.id   AF-A0A1B3LX19-F1
#
_cell.length_a   1.000
_cell.length_b   1.000
_cell.length_c   1.000
_cell.angle_alpha   90.00
_cell.angle_beta   90.00
_cell.angle_gamma   90.00
#
_symmetry.space_group_name_H-M   'P 1'
#
loop_
_entity.id
_entity.type
_entity.pdbx_description
1 polymer ?
#
loop_
_entity_poly.entity_id
_entity_poly.type
_entity_poly.pdbx_seq_one_letter_code
_entity_poly.pdbx_strand_id
1 'polypeptide(L)'
;MTRTRRSFTDEFKREAVKLCKQPGATSTHIARDLGIQTSVLRRWVTQERGGVLDLRPNRPLRSEAATEVERLQRELRRVTTERDILKKALGYFAKDPQ
;
A
#
# COMPACT_ATOMS: atom_id res chain seq x y z
N MET A 1 3.37 20.85 -10.16
CA MET A 1 3.35 20.30 -8.79
C MET A 1 2.74 18.90 -8.82
N THR A 2 3.49 17.87 -8.43
CA THR A 2 2.99 16.48 -8.38
C THR A 2 2.04 16.32 -7.19
N ARG A 3 0.76 16.03 -7.46
CA ARG A 3 -0.25 15.80 -6.41
C ARG A 3 0.08 14.53 -5.64
N THR A 4 0.42 14.65 -4.36
CA THR A 4 0.65 13.51 -3.47
C THR A 4 -0.61 12.64 -3.44
N ARG A 5 -0.48 11.38 -3.85
CA ARG A 5 -1.59 10.42 -3.82
C ARG A 5 -1.83 9.99 -2.38
N ARG A 6 -3.06 10.16 -1.89
CA ARG A 6 -3.50 9.56 -0.63
C ARG A 6 -3.52 8.03 -0.79
N SER A 7 -2.83 7.33 0.09
CA SER A 7 -2.90 5.87 0.26
C SER A 7 -3.94 5.52 1.33
N PHE A 8 -4.67 4.44 1.13
CA PHE A 8 -5.67 3.91 2.07
C PHE A 8 -5.36 2.44 2.30
N THR A 9 -5.53 1.96 3.53
CA THR A 9 -5.28 0.55 3.87
C THR A 9 -6.30 -0.39 3.22
N ASP A 10 -5.91 -1.66 3.11
CA ASP A 10 -6.77 -2.71 2.57
C ASP A 10 -8.02 -2.92 3.42
N GLU A 11 -7.91 -2.91 4.76
CA GLU A 11 -9.10 -2.99 5.63
C GLU A 11 -10.05 -1.83 5.38
N PHE A 12 -9.53 -0.61 5.27
CA PHE A 12 -10.34 0.58 5.04
C PHE A 12 -11.12 0.50 3.72
N LYS A 13 -10.45 0.06 2.64
CA LYS A 13 -11.11 -0.14 1.34
C LYS A 13 -12.20 -1.22 1.41
N ARG A 14 -11.95 -2.32 2.11
CA ARG A 14 -12.92 -3.42 2.31
C ARG A 14 -14.15 -2.94 3.05
N GLU A 15 -13.96 -2.26 4.18
CA GLU A 15 -15.06 -1.72 4.98
C GLU A 15 -15.87 -0.69 4.20
N ALA A 16 -15.21 0.22 3.49
CA ALA A 16 -15.87 1.23 2.67
C ALA A 16 -16.77 0.61 1.57
N VAL A 17 -16.28 -0.44 0.88
CA VAL A 17 -17.06 -1.16 -0.13
C VAL A 17 -18.17 -2.01 0.51
N LYS A 18 -17.92 -2.62 1.68
CA LYS A 18 -18.93 -3.37 2.44
C LYS A 18 -20.10 -2.48 2.87
N LEU A 19 -19.82 -1.27 3.34
CA LEU A 19 -20.84 -0.26 3.67
C LEU A 19 -21.69 0.08 2.43
N CYS A 20 -21.08 0.20 1.24
CA CYS A 20 -21.81 0.47 0.00
C CYS A 20 -22.75 -0.65 -0.44
N LYS A 21 -22.65 -1.85 0.13
CA LYS A 21 -23.53 -2.98 -0.18
C LYS A 21 -24.74 -3.06 0.75
N GLN A 22 -24.78 -2.25 1.81
CA GLN A 22 -25.93 -2.23 2.71
C GLN A 22 -27.17 -1.62 2.02
N PRO A 23 -28.37 -2.14 2.29
CA PRO A 23 -29.61 -1.57 1.75
C PRO A 23 -29.76 -0.09 2.14
N GLY A 24 -30.10 0.77 1.18
CA GLY A 24 -30.26 2.22 1.42
C GLY A 24 -28.97 3.03 1.48
N ALA A 25 -27.80 2.38 1.39
CA ALA A 25 -26.53 3.07 1.37
C ALA A 25 -26.24 3.72 0.01
N THR A 26 -25.87 5.01 0.01
CA THR A 26 -25.42 5.71 -1.20
C THR A 26 -23.92 5.94 -1.15
N SER A 27 -23.22 5.69 -2.26
CA SER A 27 -21.77 5.95 -2.33
C SER A 27 -21.41 7.40 -2.02
N THR A 28 -22.29 8.35 -2.33
CA THR A 28 -22.09 9.77 -2.02
C THR A 28 -22.13 10.05 -0.52
N HIS A 29 -23.08 9.45 0.20
CA HIS A 29 -23.17 9.61 1.65
C HIS A 29 -22.00 8.92 2.35
N ILE A 30 -21.69 7.67 1.99
CA ILE A 30 -20.58 6.94 2.59
C ILE A 30 -19.25 7.65 2.33
N ALA A 31 -19.03 8.16 1.10
CA ALA A 31 -17.81 8.90 0.81
C ALA A 31 -17.67 10.17 1.67
N ARG A 32 -18.78 10.86 1.93
CA ARG A 32 -18.81 12.04 2.82
C ARG A 32 -18.46 11.64 4.25
N ASP A 33 -19.09 10.60 4.77
CA ASP A 33 -18.88 10.14 6.15
C ASP A 33 -17.45 9.63 6.37
N LEU A 34 -16.87 8.97 5.37
CA LEU A 34 -15.49 8.51 5.37
C LEU A 34 -14.46 9.60 5.02
N GLY A 35 -14.89 10.81 4.66
CA GLY A 35 -14.01 11.91 4.27
C GLY A 35 -13.19 11.66 2.99
N ILE A 36 -13.69 10.80 2.10
CA ILE A 36 -13.05 10.45 0.82
C ILE A 36 -13.82 11.01 -0.38
N GLN A 37 -13.17 11.08 -1.54
CA GLN A 37 -13.88 11.47 -2.76
C GLN A 37 -14.78 10.32 -3.24
N THR A 38 -16.02 10.65 -3.61
CA THR A 38 -17.01 9.68 -4.13
C THR A 38 -16.49 8.91 -5.36
N SER A 39 -15.67 9.55 -6.20
CA SER A 39 -15.04 8.92 -7.36
C SER A 39 -14.10 7.78 -6.97
N VAL A 40 -13.38 7.91 -5.85
CA VAL A 40 -12.48 6.88 -5.32
C VAL A 40 -13.30 5.69 -4.82
N LEU A 41 -14.37 5.94 -4.08
CA LEU A 41 -15.24 4.89 -3.57
C LEU A 41 -15.94 4.12 -4.69
N ARG A 42 -16.46 4.83 -5.70
CA ARG A 42 -17.04 4.21 -6.90
C ARG A 42 -16.02 3.34 -7.63
N ARG A 43 -14.78 3.81 -7.78
CA ARG A 43 -13.69 3.04 -8.38
C ARG A 43 -13.47 1.72 -7.64
N TRP A 44 -13.45 1.73 -6.30
CA TRP A 44 -13.26 0.51 -5.52
C TRP A 44 -14.42 -0.48 -5.69
N VAL A 45 -15.66 0.01 -5.68
CA VAL A 45 -16.85 -0.83 -5.93
C VAL A 45 -16.79 -1.45 -7.34
N THR A 46 -16.41 -0.69 -8.37
CA THR A 46 -16.25 -1.22 -9.73
C THR A 46 -15.10 -2.21 -9.83
N GLN A 47 -13.96 -1.94 -9.20
CA GLN A 47 -12.82 -2.85 -9.19
C GLN A 47 -13.16 -4.16 -8.48
N GLU A 48 -13.96 -4.13 -7.42
CA GLU A 48 -14.43 -5.35 -6.76
C GLU A 48 -15.36 -6.17 -7.67
N ARG A 49 -16.37 -5.52 -8.27
CA ARG A 49 -17.28 -6.18 -9.22
C ARG A 49 -16.55 -6.77 -10.42
N GLY A 50 -15.49 -6.13 -10.88
CA GLY A 50 -14.64 -6.60 -11.98
C GLY A 50 -13.56 -7.62 -11.58
N GLY A 51 -13.52 -8.07 -10.31
CA GLY A 51 -12.53 -9.04 -9.83
C GLY A 51 -11.09 -8.52 -9.73
N VAL A 52 -10.89 -7.22 -9.90
CA VAL A 52 -9.58 -6.54 -9.77
C VAL A 52 -9.27 -6.27 -8.29
N LEU A 53 -10.31 -5.95 -7.51
CA LEU A 53 -10.26 -5.83 -6.06
C LEU A 53 -10.80 -7.13 -5.46
N ASP A 54 -9.92 -8.08 -5.19
CA ASP A 54 -10.32 -9.27 -4.42
C ASP A 54 -10.37 -8.90 -2.94
N LEU A 55 -11.56 -8.47 -2.48
CA LEU A 55 -11.81 -8.06 -1.10
C LEU A 55 -12.04 -9.24 -0.14
N ARG A 56 -11.74 -10.48 -0.56
CA ARG A 56 -11.83 -11.67 0.29
C ARG A 56 -10.89 -11.54 1.50
N PRO A 57 -11.30 -12.03 2.68
CA PRO A 57 -10.41 -12.10 3.84
C PRO A 57 -9.15 -12.88 3.48
N ASN A 58 -7.99 -12.45 4.00
CA ASN A 58 -6.64 -13.01 3.77
C ASN A 58 -6.01 -12.88 2.38
N ARG A 59 -6.55 -12.09 1.44
CA ARG A 59 -5.83 -11.80 0.17
C ARG A 59 -5.39 -10.34 0.08
N PRO A 60 -4.09 -10.05 -0.08
CA PRO A 60 -3.65 -8.68 -0.34
C PRO A 60 -4.22 -8.21 -1.68
N LEU A 61 -4.68 -6.96 -1.77
CA LEU A 61 -5.14 -6.40 -3.03
C LEU A 61 -4.00 -6.48 -4.05
N ARG A 62 -4.28 -6.98 -5.26
CA ARG A 62 -3.27 -7.20 -6.32
C ARG A 62 -2.47 -5.92 -6.66
N SER A 63 -3.10 -4.76 -6.49
CA SER A 63 -2.46 -3.44 -6.66
C SER A 63 -1.44 -3.10 -5.57
N GLU A 64 -1.60 -3.62 -4.35
CA GLU A 64 -0.74 -3.31 -3.21
C GLU A 64 0.37 -4.33 -3.00
N ALA A 65 0.13 -5.61 -3.34
CA ALA A 65 1.17 -6.63 -3.35
C ALA A 65 2.36 -6.20 -4.24
N ALA A 66 2.09 -5.60 -5.40
CA ALA A 66 3.12 -5.07 -6.28
C ALA A 66 3.87 -3.87 -5.66
N THR A 67 3.17 -2.95 -4.99
CA THR A 67 3.80 -1.76 -4.40
C THR A 67 4.58 -2.08 -3.13
N GLU A 68 4.12 -3.05 -2.34
CA GLU A 68 4.80 -3.49 -1.14
C GLU A 68 6.04 -4.31 -1.48
N VAL A 69 5.98 -5.17 -2.52
CA VAL A 69 7.17 -5.85 -3.06
C VAL A 69 8.21 -4.82 -3.51
N GLU A 70 7.82 -3.78 -4.25
CA GLU A 70 8.76 -2.73 -4.64
C GLU A 70 9.32 -1.95 -3.44
N ARG A 71 8.50 -1.65 -2.44
CA ARG A 71 8.94 -0.97 -1.22
C ARG A 71 9.96 -1.82 -0.45
N LEU A 72 9.61 -3.08 -0.18
CA LEU A 72 10.47 -4.04 0.53
C LEU A 72 11.77 -4.29 -0.25
N GLN A 73 11.72 -4.35 -1.58
CA GLN A 73 12.92 -4.43 -2.41
C GLN A 73 13.80 -3.19 -2.28
N ARG A 74 13.21 -1.99 -2.19
CA ARG A 74 13.99 -0.75 -1.97
C ARG A 74 14.62 -0.72 -0.58
N GLU A 75 13.90 -1.13 0.46
CA GLU A 75 14.45 -1.24 1.82
C GLU A 75 15.56 -2.30 1.92
N LEU A 76 15.37 -3.49 1.33
CA LEU A 76 16.39 -4.53 1.24
C LEU A 76 17.67 -4.04 0.56
N ARG A 77 17.55 -3.31 -0.55
CA ARG A 77 18.71 -2.73 -1.24
C ARG A 77 19.46 -1.73 -0.35
N ARG A 78 18.75 -0.86 0.36
CA ARG A 78 19.35 0.11 1.30
C ARG A 78 20.12 -0.59 2.42
N VAL A 79 19.45 -1.50 3.14
CA VAL A 79 20.05 -2.25 4.26
C VAL A 79 21.25 -3.09 3.80
N THR A 80 21.17 -3.71 2.62
CA THR A 80 22.30 -4.49 2.07
C THR A 80 23.48 -3.59 1.77
N THR A 81 23.23 -2.41 1.17
CA THR A 81 24.28 -1.44 0.84
C THR A 81 24.94 -0.89 2.11
N GLU A 82 24.16 -0.52 3.12
CA GLU A 82 24.67 -0.04 4.42
C GLU A 82 25.54 -1.10 5.11
N ARG A 83 25.07 -2.36 5.15
CA ARG A 83 25.84 -3.48 5.70
C ARG A 83 27.15 -3.69 4.94
N ASP A 84 27.11 -3.62 3.61
CA ASP A 84 28.28 -3.87 2.78
C ASP A 84 29.31 -2.73 2.87
N ILE A 85 28.86 -1.48 3.07
CA ILE A 85 29.73 -0.34 3.39
C ILE A 85 30.39 -0.55 4.76
N LEU A 86 29.61 -0.91 5.79
CA LEU A 86 30.14 -1.17 7.13
C LEU A 86 31.15 -2.33 7.13
N LYS A 87 30.88 -3.42 6.40
CA LYS A 87 31.83 -4.53 6.23
C LYS A 87 33.12 -4.12 5.54
N LYS A 88 33.04 -3.30 4.48
CA LYS A 88 34.23 -2.78 3.79
C LYS A 88 35.05 -1.86 4.69
N ALA A 89 34.40 -1.00 5.48
CA ALA A 89 35.06 -0.14 6.44
C ALA A 89 35.79 -0.96 7.52
N LEU A 90 35.10 -1.92 8.15
CA LEU A 90 35.72 -2.83 9.14
C LEU A 90 36.89 -3.63 8.57
N GLY A 91 36.78 -4.11 7.32
CA GLY A 91 37.87 -4.81 6.65
C GLY A 91 39.07 -3.93 6.32
N TYR A 92 38.88 -2.62 6.17
CA TYR A 92 39.95 -1.64 6.03
C TYR A 92 40.61 -1.36 7.40
N PHE A 93 39.81 -1.10 8.44
CA PHE A 93 40.31 -0.88 9.80
C PHE A 93 41.01 -2.10 10.42
N ALA A 94 40.62 -3.32 10.05
CA ALA A 94 41.29 -4.55 10.49
C ALA A 94 42.61 -4.84 9.75
N LYS A 95 42.90 -4.13 8.66
CA LYS A 95 44.12 -4.30 7.85
C LYS A 95 45.21 -3.26 8.12
N ASP A 96 44.93 -2.24 8.92
CA ASP A 96 45.93 -1.32 9.48
C ASP A 96 46.15 -1.62 10.97
N PRO A 97 46.97 -2.62 11.32
CA PRO A 97 47.64 -2.62 12.61
C PRO A 97 48.78 -1.58 12.56
N GLN A 98 48.78 -0.62 13.49
CA GLN A 98 50.02 0.02 13.91
C GLN A 98 50.94 -1.01 14.57
#